data_AF-A0A536M460-F1
#
_entry.id   AF-A0A536M460-F1
#
_cell.length_a   1.000
_cell.length_b   1.000
_cell.length_c   1.000
_cell.angle_alpha   90.00
_cell.angle_beta   90.00
_cell.angle_gamma   90.00
#
_symmetry.space_group_name_H-M   'P 1'
#
loop_
_entity.id
_entity.type
_entity.pdbx_description
1 polymer ?
#
loop_
_entity_poly.entity_id
_entity_poly.type
_entity_poly.pdbx_seq_one_letter_code
_entity_poly.pdbx_strand_id
1 'polypeptide(L)'
;MLTPWRRLAIGCLAAIALACVGVAGYMAIEGFTFFDAIYQTVTTITTAGFGEVEPLSDTGRAFTLVLIVLGIIVILYVLSCITQIAVEGE
;
A
#
# COMPACT_ATOMS: atom_id res chain seq x y z
N MET A 1 -2.55 -20.40 18.08
CA MET A 1 -2.28 -20.30 16.63
C MET A 1 -3.35 -19.39 16.03
N LEU A 2 -2.99 -18.33 15.29
CA LEU A 2 -3.96 -17.43 14.65
C LEU A 2 -4.63 -18.14 13.49
N THR A 3 -5.96 -18.05 13.36
CA THR A 3 -6.71 -18.62 12.23
C THR A 3 -6.33 -17.95 10.91
N PRO A 4 -6.39 -18.64 9.77
CA PRO A 4 -6.03 -18.08 8.46
C PRO A 4 -6.75 -16.76 8.15
N TRP A 5 -8.05 -16.70 8.46
CA TRP A 5 -8.88 -15.49 8.32
C TRP A 5 -8.38 -14.30 9.12
N ARG A 6 -7.85 -14.51 10.34
CA ARG A 6 -7.27 -13.42 11.13
C ARG A 6 -5.98 -12.89 10.51
N ARG A 7 -5.16 -13.76 9.91
CA ARG A 7 -3.93 -13.36 9.23
C ARG A 7 -4.24 -12.50 8.00
N LEU A 8 -5.24 -12.91 7.22
CA LEU A 8 -5.74 -12.13 6.09
C LEU A 8 -6.26 -10.76 6.54
N ALA A 9 -7.10 -10.72 7.59
CA ALA A 9 -7.61 -9.46 8.14
C ALA A 9 -6.48 -8.52 8.60
N ILE A 10 -5.44 -9.04 9.25
CA ILE A 10 -4.25 -8.27 9.63
C ILE A 10 -3.54 -7.72 8.39
N GLY A 11 -3.37 -8.52 7.34
CA GLY A 11 -2.76 -8.07 6.08
C GLY A 11 -3.56 -6.95 5.42
N CYS A 12 -4.89 -7.08 5.34
CA CYS A 12 -5.76 -6.04 4.81
C CYS A 12 -5.73 -4.75 5.66
N LEU A 13 -5.72 -4.88 6.99
CA LEU A 13 -5.59 -3.73 7.89
C LEU A 13 -4.23 -3.04 7.72
N ALA A 14 -3.16 -3.80 7.55
CA ALA A 14 -1.83 -3.25 7.26
C ALA A 14 -1.82 -2.51 5.92
N ALA A 15 -2.48 -3.04 4.88
CA ALA A 15 -2.62 -2.38 3.58
C ALA A 15 -3.39 -1.05 3.69
N ILE A 16 -4.51 -1.04 4.43
CA ILE A 16 -5.30 0.17 4.67
C ILE A 16 -4.48 1.19 5.47
N ALA A 17 -3.78 0.76 6.52
CA ALA A 17 -2.94 1.65 7.31
C ALA A 17 -1.81 2.25 6.46
N LEU A 18 -1.15 1.43 5.63
CA LEU A 18 -0.12 1.91 4.69
C LEU A 18 -0.70 2.90 3.68
N ALA A 19 -1.91 2.66 3.17
CA ALA A 19 -2.61 3.59 2.30
C ALA A 19 -2.91 4.92 3.00
N CYS A 20 -3.39 4.90 4.25
CA CYS A 20 -3.59 6.11 5.03
C CYS A 20 -2.29 6.90 5.24
N VAL A 21 -1.18 6.21 5.51
CA VAL A 21 0.15 6.82 5.63
C VAL A 21 0.60 7.42 4.30
N GLY A 22 0.40 6.69 3.19
CA GLY A 22 0.66 7.18 1.83
C GLY A 22 -0.07 8.49 1.54
N VAL A 23 -1.39 8.49 1.75
CA VAL A 23 -2.26 9.67 1.51
C VAL A 23 -1.83 10.84 2.36
N ALA A 24 -1.68 10.64 3.67
CA ALA A 24 -1.24 11.70 4.57
C ALA A 24 0.15 12.23 4.22
N GLY A 25 1.07 11.35 3.82
CA GLY A 25 2.42 11.72 3.39
C GLY A 25 2.42 12.59 2.15
N TYR A 26 1.70 12.19 1.09
CA TYR A 26 1.62 13.01 -0.13
C TYR A 26 0.92 14.35 0.10
N MET A 27 -0.14 14.38 0.92
CA MET A 27 -0.79 15.65 1.29
C MET A 27 0.15 16.57 2.08
N ALA A 28 0.98 16.02 2.98
CA ALA A 28 1.86 16.82 3.83
C ALA A 28 3.18 17.25 3.15
N ILE A 29 3.76 16.37 2.32
CA ILE A 29 5.06 16.58 1.69
C ILE A 29 4.91 17.36 0.38
N GLU A 30 3.95 16.97 -0.45
CA GLU A 30 3.78 17.53 -1.81
C GLU A 30 2.58 18.47 -1.91
N GLY A 31 1.75 18.58 -0.88
CA GLY A 31 0.57 19.44 -0.91
C GLY A 31 -0.54 18.93 -1.81
N PHE A 32 -0.52 17.64 -2.19
CA PHE A 32 -1.51 17.03 -3.07
C PHE A 32 -2.92 17.18 -2.48
N THR A 33 -3.91 17.31 -3.36
CA THR A 33 -5.31 17.18 -2.91
C THR A 33 -5.55 15.77 -2.38
N PHE A 34 -6.59 15.61 -1.56
CA PHE A 34 -6.94 14.29 -1.00
C PHE A 34 -7.12 13.21 -2.09
N PHE A 35 -7.74 13.56 -3.22
CA PHE A 35 -7.98 12.62 -4.30
C PHE A 35 -6.69 12.28 -5.08
N ASP A 36 -5.83 13.26 -5.31
CA ASP A 36 -4.53 13.03 -5.97
C ASP A 36 -3.61 12.17 -5.09
N ALA A 37 -3.61 12.45 -3.78
CA ALA A 37 -2.86 11.67 -2.80
C ALA A 37 -3.38 10.22 -2.70
N ILE A 38 -4.69 10.01 -2.73
CA ILE A 38 -5.29 8.66 -2.82
C ILE A 38 -4.86 7.96 -4.10
N TYR A 39 -5.03 8.63 -5.25
CA TYR A 39 -4.73 8.05 -6.53
C TYR A 39 -3.25 7.65 -6.60
N GLN A 40 -2.33 8.56 -6.27
CA GLN A 40 -0.89 8.30 -6.21
C GLN A 40 -0.56 7.15 -5.25
N THR A 41 -1.16 7.13 -4.07
CA THR A 41 -0.91 6.08 -3.07
C THR A 41 -1.35 4.72 -3.57
N VAL A 42 -2.57 4.61 -4.08
CA VAL A 42 -3.15 3.34 -4.55
C VAL A 42 -2.34 2.81 -5.72
N THR A 43 -2.02 3.64 -6.73
CA THR A 43 -1.23 3.20 -7.89
C THR A 43 0.19 2.79 -7.50
N THR A 44 0.76 3.40 -6.46
CA THR A 44 2.08 3.04 -5.91
C THR A 44 2.04 1.68 -5.19
N ILE A 45 1.17 1.50 -4.18
CA ILE A 45 1.19 0.29 -3.35
C ILE A 45 0.64 -0.94 -4.07
N THR A 46 -0.22 -0.75 -5.07
CA THR A 46 -0.74 -1.85 -5.92
C THR A 46 0.19 -2.20 -7.08
N THR A 47 1.31 -1.49 -7.23
CA THR A 47 2.27 -1.63 -8.35
C THR A 47 1.69 -1.36 -9.74
N ALA A 48 0.54 -0.68 -9.83
CA ALA A 48 -0.07 -0.29 -11.11
C ALA A 48 0.82 0.71 -11.87
N GLY A 49 1.43 1.66 -11.14
CA GLY A 49 2.54 2.47 -11.66
C GLY A 49 2.26 3.30 -12.90
N PHE A 50 1.10 3.96 -13.00
CA PHE A 50 0.73 4.82 -14.14
C PHE A 50 1.57 6.11 -14.30
N GLY A 51 2.59 6.31 -13.46
CA GLY A 51 3.35 7.55 -13.33
C GLY A 51 2.92 8.38 -12.13
N GLU A 52 3.67 9.44 -11.86
CA GLU A 52 3.37 10.42 -10.81
C GLU A 52 2.20 11.32 -11.26
N VAL A 53 1.23 11.58 -10.38
CA VAL A 53 0.11 12.51 -10.67
C VAL A 53 0.63 13.92 -10.97
N GLU A 54 1.58 14.37 -10.17
CA GLU A 54 2.31 15.62 -10.32
C GLU A 54 3.80 15.37 -10.06
N PRO A 55 4.72 16.23 -10.56
CA PRO A 55 6.15 16.06 -10.34
C PRO A 55 6.50 16.03 -8.85
N LEU A 56 7.10 14.94 -8.39
CA LEU A 56 7.51 14.82 -6.99
C LEU A 56 8.81 15.58 -6.70
N SER A 57 8.87 16.20 -5.53
CA SER A 57 10.13 16.68 -4.94
C SER A 57 11.09 15.52 -4.62
N ASP A 58 12.37 15.82 -4.35
CA ASP A 58 13.33 14.79 -3.94
C ASP A 58 12.91 14.09 -2.63
N THR A 59 12.26 14.82 -1.73
CA THR A 59 11.70 14.26 -0.49
C THR A 59 10.49 13.37 -0.79
N GLY A 60 9.60 13.80 -1.69
CA GLY A 60 8.47 12.99 -2.17
C GLY A 60 8.91 11.69 -2.80
N ARG A 61 9.94 11.74 -3.64
CA ARG A 61 10.54 10.54 -4.26
C ARG A 61 11.11 9.58 -3.22
N ALA A 62 11.85 10.09 -2.22
CA ALA A 62 12.37 9.27 -1.14
C ALA A 62 11.23 8.61 -0.33
N PHE A 63 10.16 9.36 -0.06
CA PHE A 63 8.96 8.83 0.58
C PHE A 63 8.28 7.74 -0.28
N THR A 64 8.10 7.98 -1.57
CA THR A 64 7.53 7.02 -2.52
C THR A 64 8.36 5.74 -2.59
N LEU A 65 9.69 5.82 -2.57
CA LEU A 65 10.56 4.64 -2.55
C LEU A 65 10.29 3.75 -1.33
N VAL A 66 10.14 4.36 -0.14
CA VAL A 66 9.78 3.61 1.08
C VAL A 66 8.39 3.00 0.95
N LEU A 67 7.43 3.77 0.42
CA LEU A 67 6.05 3.32 0.24
C LEU A 67 5.96 2.13 -0.72
N ILE A 68 6.76 2.10 -1.79
CA ILE A 68 6.85 0.98 -2.74
C ILE A 68 7.34 -0.28 -2.04
N VAL A 69 8.46 -0.19 -1.30
CA VAL A 69 9.06 -1.35 -0.62
C VAL A 69 8.07 -1.95 0.37
N LEU A 70 7.43 -1.11 1.19
CA LEU A 70 6.41 -1.55 2.15
C LEU A 70 5.17 -2.10 1.45
N GLY A 71 4.74 -1.47 0.36
CA GLY A 71 3.58 -1.90 -0.43
C GLY A 71 3.76 -3.32 -0.97
N ILE A 72 4.92 -3.61 -1.56
CA ILE A 72 5.25 -4.95 -2.07
C ILE A 72 5.20 -5.99 -0.95
N ILE A 73 5.80 -5.70 0.20
CA ILE A 73 5.81 -6.63 1.35
C ILE A 73 4.37 -6.96 1.79
N VAL A 74 3.52 -5.94 1.90
CA VAL A 74 2.12 -6.12 2.33
C VAL A 74 1.30 -6.90 1.29
N ILE A 75 1.40 -6.54 0.01
CA ILE A 75 0.71 -7.23 -1.09
C ILE A 75 1.11 -8.71 -1.14
N LEU A 76 2.41 -9.01 -1.07
CA LEU A 76 2.92 -10.38 -1.06
C LEU A 76 2.43 -11.18 0.15
N TYR A 77 2.36 -10.55 1.32
CA TYR A 77 1.84 -11.18 2.53
C TYR A 77 0.35 -11.52 2.40
N VAL A 78 -0.47 -10.56 1.90
CA VAL A 78 -1.90 -10.78 1.64
C VAL A 78 -2.10 -11.90 0.63
N LEU A 79 -1.36 -11.88 -0.49
CA LEU A 79 -1.42 -12.93 -1.50
C LEU A 79 -1.08 -14.29 -0.91
N SER A 80 -0.02 -14.38 -0.11
CA SER A 80 0.37 -15.62 0.58
C SER A 80 -0.73 -16.14 1.51
N CYS A 81 -1.43 -15.26 2.23
CA CYS A 81 -2.56 -15.65 3.07
C CYS A 81 -3.74 -16.17 2.24
N ILE A 82 -4.05 -15.52 1.12
CA ILE A 82 -5.11 -15.97 0.20
C ILE A 82 -4.77 -17.36 -0.37
N THR A 83 -3.52 -17.56 -0.80
CA THR A 83 -3.06 -18.87 -1.30
C THR A 83 -3.14 -19.95 -0.23
N GLN A 84 -2.79 -19.66 1.02
CA GLN A 84 -2.95 -20.60 2.14
C GLN A 84 -4.42 -21.02 2.30
N ILE A 85 -5.35 -20.06 2.35
CA ILE A 85 -6.79 -20.36 2.45
C ILE A 85 -7.27 -21.20 1.26
N ALA A 86 -6.85 -20.85 0.05
CA ALA A 86 -7.27 -21.57 -1.17
C ALA A 86 -6.71 -23.00 -1.27
N VAL A 87 -5.49 -23.24 -0.79
CA VAL A 87 -4.82 -24.55 -0.85
C VAL A 87 -5.23 -25.44 0.33
N GLU A 88 -5.34 -24.87 1.53
CA GLU A 88 -5.70 -25.63 2.74
C GLU A 88 -7.20 -25.97 2.80
N GLY A 89 -8.04 -25.33 1.98
CA GLY A 89 -9.43 -25.73 1.79
C GLY A 89 -10.31 -25.57 3.04
N GLU A 90 -9.97 -24.63 3.92
CA GLU A 90 -10.88 -24.18 4.99
C GLU A 90 -11.94 -23.20 4.46
#